data_AF-A0A965UUQ2-F1
#
_entry.id   AF-A0A965UUQ2-F1
#
_cell.length_a   1.000
_cell.length_b   1.000
_cell.length_c   1.000
_cell.angle_alpha   90.00
_cell.angle_beta   90.00
_cell.angle_gamma   90.00
#
_symmetry.space_group_name_H-M   'P 1'
#
loop_
_entity.id
_entity.type
_entity.pdbx_description
1 polymer ?
#
loop_
_entity_poly.entity_id
_entity_poly.type
_entity_poly.pdbx_seq_one_letter_code
_entity_poly.pdbx_strand_id
1 'polypeptide(L)'
;MEPFFERGKIRNENHAKQLNDFSGLLRRRGITPTDIDGLIDYSGRAFILLEGKHADTELPMGQKMALENLANAIQDGKREVIVLIFRHNVERYQQIKVSIQPVTEYYYERQWHTPKEPLTVFDAIVRFEGFCEKKKVTL
;
A
#
# COMPACT_ATOMS: atom_id res chain seq x y z
N MET A 1 -32.35 9.04 7.03
CA MET A 1 -31.59 8.55 5.86
C MET A 1 -30.16 9.01 6.09
N GLU A 2 -29.22 8.10 6.35
CA GLU A 2 -27.82 8.53 6.49
C GLU A 2 -27.30 9.05 5.13
N PRO A 3 -26.42 10.07 5.11
CA PRO A 3 -25.84 10.55 3.87
C PRO A 3 -25.10 9.42 3.15
N PHE A 4 -25.33 9.27 1.85
CA PHE A 4 -24.53 8.36 1.02
C PHE A 4 -23.11 8.93 0.92
N PHE A 5 -22.19 8.37 1.70
CA PHE A 5 -20.77 8.73 1.64
C PHE A 5 -20.05 7.83 0.65
N GLU A 6 -19.39 8.44 -0.33
CA GLU A 6 -18.51 7.74 -1.25
C GLU A 6 -17.34 7.10 -0.49
N ARG A 7 -17.15 5.79 -0.66
CA ARG A 7 -16.07 5.04 0.01
C ARG A 7 -14.71 5.53 -0.47
N GLY A 8 -13.73 5.56 0.43
CA GLY A 8 -12.36 5.97 0.12
C GLY A 8 -12.11 7.48 0.08
N LYS A 9 -13.14 8.33 0.19
CA LYS A 9 -12.96 9.78 0.34
C LYS A 9 -12.69 10.18 1.79
N ILE A 10 -11.80 11.16 1.97
CA ILE A 10 -11.51 11.76 3.28
C ILE A 10 -12.76 12.51 3.76
N ARG A 11 -13.27 12.13 4.93
CA ARG A 11 -14.50 12.70 5.50
C ARG A 11 -14.27 13.92 6.38
N ASN A 12 -13.20 13.88 7.18
CA ASN A 12 -12.79 14.97 8.05
C ASN A 12 -11.27 15.14 7.92
N GLU A 13 -10.86 16.16 7.17
CA GLU A 13 -9.44 16.40 6.90
C GLU A 13 -8.64 16.69 8.17
N ASN A 14 -9.21 17.42 9.13
CA ASN A 14 -8.50 17.78 10.36
C ASN A 14 -8.18 16.54 11.19
N HIS A 15 -9.15 15.62 11.29
CA HIS A 15 -8.94 14.35 11.95
C HIS A 15 -7.97 13.45 11.17
N ALA A 16 -8.05 13.42 9.83
CA ALA A 16 -7.15 12.64 8.99
C ALA A 16 -5.69 13.13 9.03
N LYS A 17 -5.47 14.43 9.30
CA LYS A 17 -4.14 15.04 9.47
C LYS A 17 -3.53 14.78 10.85
N GLN A 18 -4.25 14.15 11.77
CA GLN A 18 -3.70 13.80 13.08
C GLN A 18 -2.73 12.63 12.92
N LEU A 19 -1.43 12.93 12.96
CA LEU A 19 -0.37 11.93 12.85
C LEU A 19 -0.22 11.15 14.15
N ASN A 20 0.08 9.85 14.04
CA ASN A 20 0.41 9.02 15.17
C ASN A 20 1.83 9.33 15.65
N ASP A 21 1.99 9.63 16.94
CA ASP A 21 3.30 9.65 17.58
C ASP A 21 3.61 8.26 18.16
N PHE A 22 4.59 7.58 17.58
CA PHE A 22 5.04 6.27 18.06
C PHE A 22 6.14 6.34 19.11
N SER A 23 6.44 7.53 19.64
CA SER A 23 7.33 7.69 20.79
C SER A 23 6.87 6.81 21.96
N GLY A 24 7.83 6.15 22.61
CA GLY A 24 7.54 5.17 23.67
C GLY A 24 7.20 3.75 23.17
N LEU A 25 7.04 3.54 21.86
CA LEU A 25 6.81 2.21 21.27
C LEU A 25 8.07 1.48 20.81
N LEU A 26 9.27 1.89 21.24
CA LEU A 26 10.52 1.19 20.96
C LEU A 26 10.51 -0.25 21.48
N ARG A 27 10.63 -1.22 20.57
CA ARG A 27 10.69 -2.65 20.87
C ARG A 27 12.12 -3.16 20.85
N ARG A 28 12.28 -4.46 21.14
CA ARG A 28 13.58 -5.16 21.11
C ARG A 28 14.28 -4.89 19.77
N ARG A 29 15.62 -4.79 19.81
CA ARG A 29 16.46 -4.56 18.63
C ARG A 29 16.20 -3.24 17.89
N GLY A 30 15.65 -2.24 18.57
CA GLY A 30 15.47 -0.90 18.00
C GLY A 30 14.28 -0.79 17.03
N ILE A 31 13.36 -1.76 17.04
CA ILE A 31 12.21 -1.78 16.14
C ILE A 31 11.14 -0.83 16.66
N THR A 32 10.63 0.04 15.80
CA THR A 32 9.44 0.87 16.04
C THR A 32 8.32 0.47 15.07
N PRO A 33 7.06 0.80 15.38
CA PRO A 33 5.98 0.69 14.40
C PRO A 33 6.30 1.47 13.12
N THR A 34 5.78 0.98 12.00
CA THR A 34 5.75 1.69 10.72
C THR A 34 4.30 1.75 10.26
N ASP A 35 3.92 2.87 9.65
CA ASP A 35 2.63 2.98 8.99
C ASP A 35 2.63 2.21 7.66
N ILE A 36 1.42 1.85 7.21
CA ILE A 36 1.11 1.34 5.87
C ILE A 36 0.01 2.25 5.33
N ASP A 37 0.26 2.93 4.21
CA ASP A 37 -0.64 3.97 3.70
C ASP A 37 -1.98 3.42 3.19
N GLY A 38 -2.00 2.18 2.72
CA GLY A 38 -3.23 1.51 2.31
C GLY A 38 -3.15 -0.01 2.35
N LEU A 39 -4.28 -0.63 2.69
CA LEU A 39 -4.48 -2.06 2.64
C LEU A 39 -5.82 -2.34 1.95
N ILE A 40 -5.80 -3.18 0.93
CA ILE A 40 -7.01 -3.83 0.39
C ILE A 40 -6.95 -5.28 0.81
N ASP A 41 -8.01 -5.75 1.46
CA ASP A 41 -8.20 -7.12 1.92
C ASP A 41 -9.41 -7.74 1.21
N TYR A 42 -9.15 -8.77 0.40
CA TYR A 42 -10.18 -9.55 -0.29
C TYR A 42 -10.61 -10.75 0.57
N SER A 43 -11.15 -10.46 1.76
CA SER A 43 -11.66 -11.44 2.73
C SER A 43 -10.62 -12.51 3.13
N GLY A 44 -9.37 -12.10 3.32
CA GLY A 44 -8.26 -12.95 3.73
C GLY A 44 -7.71 -13.85 2.62
N ARG A 45 -8.11 -13.64 1.37
CA ARG A 45 -7.75 -14.49 0.21
C ARG A 45 -6.67 -13.86 -0.67
N ALA A 46 -6.75 -12.56 -0.86
CA ALA A 46 -5.75 -11.75 -1.55
C ALA A 46 -5.59 -10.40 -0.84
N PHE A 47 -4.42 -9.78 -0.98
CA PHE A 47 -4.10 -8.51 -0.32
C PHE A 47 -3.35 -7.57 -1.27
N ILE A 48 -3.59 -6.27 -1.13
CA ILE A 48 -2.79 -5.23 -1.79
C ILE A 48 -2.32 -4.25 -0.72
N LEU A 49 -1.00 -4.10 -0.59
CA LEU A 49 -0.37 -3.11 0.29
C LEU A 49 0.04 -1.91 -0.56
N LEU A 50 -0.30 -0.70 -0.12
CA LEU A 50 0.05 0.56 -0.77
C LEU A 50 0.97 1.36 0.13
N GLU A 51 2.05 1.87 -0.45
CA GLU A 51 2.99 2.76 0.21
C GLU A 51 3.34 3.92 -0.75
N GLY A 52 3.09 5.14 -0.30
CA GLY A 52 3.31 6.36 -1.05
C GLY A 52 4.62 7.03 -0.65
N LYS A 53 5.37 7.52 -1.65
CA LYS A 53 6.54 8.38 -1.42
C LYS A 53 6.42 9.71 -2.15
N HIS A 54 6.85 10.77 -1.48
CA HIS A 54 6.93 12.09 -2.08
C HIS A 54 8.20 12.21 -2.91
N ALA A 55 8.07 12.58 -4.18
CA ALA A 55 9.16 12.75 -5.14
C ALA A 55 10.14 11.55 -5.10
N ASP A 56 11.44 11.83 -5.01
CA ASP A 56 12.48 10.81 -5.02
C ASP A 56 12.89 10.26 -3.67
N THR A 57 12.06 10.47 -2.65
CA THR A 57 12.33 9.96 -1.29
C THR A 57 12.40 8.44 -1.31
N GLU A 58 13.57 7.90 -0.95
CA GLU A 58 13.78 6.46 -0.84
C GLU A 58 12.94 5.85 0.28
N LEU A 59 12.51 4.60 0.08
CA LEU A 59 11.85 3.81 1.11
C LEU A 59 12.89 3.43 2.17
N PRO A 60 12.73 3.86 3.44
CA PRO A 60 13.66 3.49 4.49
C PRO A 60 13.78 1.97 4.60
N MET A 61 15.01 1.47 4.78
CA MET A 61 15.30 0.03 4.80
C MET A 61 14.38 -0.75 5.76
N GLY A 62 14.12 -0.22 6.97
CA GLY A 62 13.25 -0.86 7.95
C GLY A 62 11.80 -1.02 7.47
N GLN A 63 11.26 0.00 6.79
CA GLN A 63 9.90 -0.05 6.22
C GLN A 63 9.84 -1.01 5.03
N LYS A 64 10.87 -1.00 4.17
CA LYS A 64 11.00 -1.95 3.06
C LYS A 64 10.99 -3.40 3.55
N MET A 65 11.83 -3.71 4.55
CA MET A 65 11.87 -5.03 5.18
C MET A 65 10.53 -5.40 5.85
N ALA A 66 9.84 -4.45 6.48
CA ALA A 66 8.54 -4.72 7.10
C ALA A 66 7.48 -5.15 6.06
N LEU A 67 7.41 -4.42 4.93
CA LEU A 67 6.51 -4.75 3.82
C LEU A 67 6.85 -6.10 3.17
N GLU A 68 8.14 -6.36 2.92
CA GLU A 68 8.61 -7.66 2.39
C GLU A 68 8.24 -8.81 3.33
N ASN A 69 8.53 -8.67 4.63
CA ASN A 69 8.24 -9.71 5.63
C ASN A 69 6.73 -9.97 5.77
N LEU A 70 5.91 -8.92 5.74
CA LEU A 70 4.46 -9.05 5.78
C LEU A 70 3.93 -9.78 4.53
N ALA A 71 4.37 -9.36 3.34
CA ALA A 71 4.00 -10.01 2.09
C ALA A 71 4.43 -11.49 2.09
N ASN A 72 5.66 -11.78 2.52
CA ASN A 72 6.17 -13.14 2.63
C ASN A 72 5.33 -14.00 3.59
N ALA A 73 4.96 -13.48 4.76
CA ALA A 73 4.12 -14.18 5.72
C ALA A 73 2.71 -14.48 5.16
N ILE A 74 2.13 -13.55 4.39
CA ILE A 74 0.86 -13.75 3.70
C ILE A 74 0.99 -14.85 2.63
N GLN A 75 2.07 -14.84 1.86
CA GLN A 75 2.36 -15.88 0.86
C GLN A 75 2.61 -17.26 1.51
N ASP A 76 3.28 -17.31 2.66
CA ASP A 76 3.46 -18.53 3.45
C ASP A 76 2.11 -19.12 3.89
N GLY A 77 1.12 -18.25 4.16
CA GLY A 77 -0.28 -18.60 4.39
C GLY A 77 -1.05 -19.05 3.13
N LYS A 78 -0.37 -19.21 1.99
CA LYS A 78 -0.93 -19.57 0.68
C LYS A 78 -2.00 -18.59 0.19
N ARG A 79 -1.77 -17.29 0.41
CA ARG A 79 -2.60 -16.18 -0.08
C ARG A 79 -1.84 -15.35 -1.10
N GLU A 80 -2.57 -14.69 -1.98
CA GLU A 80 -1.98 -13.77 -2.95
C GLU A 80 -1.75 -12.40 -2.29
N VAL A 81 -0.63 -11.76 -2.61
CA VAL A 81 -0.35 -10.40 -2.15
C VAL A 81 0.59 -9.68 -3.10
N ILE A 82 0.34 -8.39 -3.28
CA ILE A 82 1.24 -7.47 -3.96
C ILE A 82 1.47 -6.24 -3.08
N VAL A 83 2.69 -5.73 -3.06
CA VAL A 83 3.03 -4.42 -2.49
C VAL A 83 3.26 -3.45 -3.64
N LEU A 84 2.63 -2.29 -3.60
CA LEU A 84 2.78 -1.23 -4.60
C LEU A 84 3.43 -0.01 -3.96
N ILE A 85 4.58 0.41 -4.50
CA ILE A 85 5.23 1.67 -4.16
C ILE A 85 4.85 2.69 -5.22
N PHE A 86 4.05 3.68 -4.84
CA PHE A 86 3.66 4.78 -5.72
C PHE A 86 4.35 6.07 -5.33
N ARG A 87 4.63 6.92 -6.32
CA ARG A 87 5.25 8.23 -6.09
C ARG A 87 4.31 9.35 -6.47
N HIS A 88 4.34 10.44 -5.72
CA HIS A 88 3.57 11.64 -6.00
C HIS A 88 4.42 12.89 -5.80
N ASN A 89 4.09 13.96 -6.52
CA ASN A 89 4.67 15.31 -6.36
C ASN A 89 3.62 16.32 -5.87
N VAL A 90 2.57 15.82 -5.21
CA VAL A 90 1.49 16.63 -4.65
C VAL A 90 2.00 17.45 -3.46
N GLU A 91 1.66 18.74 -3.42
CA GLU A 91 2.08 19.66 -2.37
C GLU A 91 1.61 19.22 -0.98
N ARG A 92 2.39 19.57 0.07
CA ARG A 92 2.22 19.13 1.47
C ARG A 92 0.79 19.27 2.04
N TYR A 93 0.00 20.23 1.55
CA TYR A 93 -1.34 20.51 2.08
C TYR A 93 -2.48 20.03 1.17
N GLN A 94 -2.15 19.44 0.03
CA GLN A 94 -3.11 18.92 -0.93
C GLN A 94 -3.33 17.42 -0.72
N GLN A 95 -4.55 16.96 -1.01
CA GLN A 95 -4.87 15.54 -0.94
C GLN A 95 -4.27 14.79 -2.13
N ILE A 96 -3.61 13.66 -1.86
CA ILE A 96 -3.08 12.80 -2.91
C ILE A 96 -4.21 11.93 -3.44
N LYS A 97 -4.57 12.10 -4.71
CA LYS A 97 -5.44 11.14 -5.40
C LYS A 97 -4.61 9.91 -5.77
N VAL A 98 -4.55 8.94 -4.86
CA VAL A 98 -3.68 7.74 -4.97
C VAL A 98 -3.91 6.97 -6.27
N SER A 99 -5.16 6.85 -6.72
CA SER A 99 -5.53 6.03 -7.88
C SER A 99 -4.79 6.40 -9.18
N ILE A 100 -4.41 7.67 -9.35
CA ILE A 100 -3.74 8.17 -10.56
C ILE A 100 -2.21 8.28 -10.41
N GLN A 101 -1.66 7.98 -9.22
CA GLN A 101 -0.23 8.10 -9.00
C GLN A 101 0.53 6.96 -9.72
N PRO A 102 1.72 7.24 -10.27
CA PRO A 102 2.55 6.21 -10.88
C PRO A 102 3.10 5.24 -9.85
N VAL A 103 2.97 3.94 -10.12
CA VAL A 103 3.70 2.87 -9.44
C VAL A 103 5.12 2.85 -10.00
N THR A 104 6.12 2.85 -9.11
CA THR A 104 7.54 2.87 -9.48
C THR A 104 8.27 1.59 -9.13
N GLU A 105 7.82 0.91 -8.07
CA GLU A 105 8.28 -0.41 -7.68
C GLU A 105 7.08 -1.21 -7.19
N TYR A 106 7.13 -2.54 -7.36
CA TYR A 106 6.19 -3.44 -6.72
C TYR A 106 6.89 -4.70 -6.24
N TYR A 107 6.43 -5.23 -5.10
CA TYR A 107 6.89 -6.51 -4.57
C TYR A 107 5.86 -7.58 -4.86
N TYR A 108 6.26 -8.62 -5.58
CA TYR A 108 5.41 -9.75 -5.92
C TYR A 108 6.27 -11.00 -6.11
N GLU A 109 5.77 -12.16 -5.66
CA GLU A 109 6.50 -13.44 -5.70
C GLU A 109 7.91 -13.34 -5.11
N ARG A 110 7.99 -12.69 -3.94
CA ARG A 110 9.22 -12.51 -3.16
C ARG A 110 10.32 -11.70 -3.85
N GLN A 111 9.98 -10.93 -4.87
CA GLN A 111 10.91 -10.13 -5.65
C GLN A 111 10.39 -8.72 -5.87
N TRP A 112 11.31 -7.75 -5.87
CA TRP A 112 11.03 -6.39 -6.31
C TRP A 112 11.12 -6.31 -7.82
N HIS A 113 10.16 -5.61 -8.41
CA HIS A 113 10.06 -5.38 -9.83
C HIS A 113 9.84 -3.89 -10.09
N THR A 114 10.33 -3.44 -11.24
CA THR A 114 10.01 -2.11 -11.79
C THR A 114 9.03 -2.29 -12.95
N PRO A 115 7.92 -1.54 -13.00
CA PRO A 115 7.02 -1.56 -14.14
C PRO A 115 7.78 -1.26 -15.44
N LYS A 116 7.59 -2.10 -16.46
CA LYS A 116 8.24 -1.95 -17.78
C LYS A 116 7.60 -0.85 -18.64
N GLU A 117 6.39 -0.45 -18.28
CA GLU A 117 5.58 0.55 -18.93
C GLU A 117 4.91 1.42 -17.86
N PRO A 118 4.47 2.65 -18.20
CA PRO A 118 3.72 3.50 -17.27
C PRO A 118 2.54 2.74 -16.66
N LEU A 119 2.47 2.73 -15.33
CA LEU A 119 1.47 1.98 -14.58
C LEU A 119 0.96 2.86 -13.44
N THR A 120 -0.33 3.16 -13.42
CA THR A 120 -0.94 3.86 -12.28
C THR A 120 -1.30 2.87 -11.16
N VAL A 121 -1.53 3.36 -9.94
CA VAL A 121 -2.02 2.51 -8.85
C VAL A 121 -3.32 1.79 -9.23
N PHE A 122 -4.27 2.50 -9.87
CA PHE A 122 -5.51 1.88 -10.32
C PHE A 122 -5.27 0.76 -11.32
N ASP A 123 -4.43 1.00 -12.34
CA ASP A 123 -4.12 -0.02 -13.34
C ASP A 123 -3.40 -1.23 -12.72
N ALA A 124 -2.51 -1.00 -11.75
CA ALA A 124 -1.81 -2.06 -11.02
C ALA A 124 -2.79 -2.93 -10.22
N ILE A 125 -3.75 -2.31 -9.52
CA ILE A 125 -4.81 -3.01 -8.78
C ILE A 125 -5.62 -3.89 -9.75
N VAL A 126 -6.15 -3.31 -10.82
CA VAL A 126 -6.98 -4.04 -11.80
C VAL A 126 -6.21 -5.21 -12.43
N ARG A 127 -4.92 -5.02 -12.74
CA ARG A 127 -4.07 -6.10 -13.27
C ARG A 127 -3.88 -7.23 -12.25
N PHE A 128 -3.65 -6.89 -10.98
CA PHE A 128 -3.48 -7.88 -9.91
C PHE A 128 -4.78 -8.64 -9.63
N GLU A 129 -5.93 -7.94 -9.64
CA GLU A 129 -7.25 -8.56 -9.53
C GLU A 129 -7.48 -9.57 -10.67
N GLY A 130 -7.25 -9.16 -11.93
CA GLY A 130 -7.38 -10.05 -13.09
C GLY A 130 -6.40 -11.23 -13.07
N PHE A 131 -5.24 -11.08 -12.42
CA PHE A 131 -4.32 -12.18 -12.17
C PHE A 131 -4.84 -13.16 -11.11
N CYS A 132 -5.39 -12.65 -10.02
CA CYS A 132 -6.02 -13.46 -8.97
C CYS A 132 -7.21 -14.27 -9.53
N GLU A 133 -8.05 -13.66 -10.35
CA GLU A 133 -9.16 -14.34 -11.02
C GLU A 133 -8.69 -15.48 -11.94
N LYS A 134 -7.63 -15.27 -12.72
CA LYS A 134 -7.01 -16.33 -13.55
C LYS A 134 -6.47 -17.49 -12.72
N LYS A 135 -5.96 -17.20 -11.51
CA LYS A 135 -5.57 -18.20 -10.51
C LYS A 135 -6.76 -18.83 -9.77
N LYS A 136 -8.00 -18.44 -10.09
CA LYS A 136 -9.24 -18.86 -9.43
C LYS A 136 -9.28 -18.48 -7.94
N VAL A 137 -8.58 -17.42 -7.57
CA VAL A 137 -8.75 -16.78 -6.26
C VAL A 137 -10.01 -15.97 -6.32
N THR A 138 -10.93 -16.23 -5.38
CA THR A 138 -12.13 -15.41 -5.25
C THR A 138 -11.75 -14.11 -4.55
N LEU A 139 -12.11 -12.98 -5.14
CA LEU A 139 -11.90 -11.64 -4.58
C LEU A 139 -13.13 -11.21 -3.76
#